data_AF-A0A381N6M1-F1
#
_entry.id   AF-A0A381N6M1-F1
#
_cell.length_a   1.000
_cell.length_b   1.000
_cell.length_c   1.000
_cell.angle_alpha   90.00
_cell.angle_beta   90.00
_cell.angle_gamma   90.00
#
_symmetry.space_group_name_H-M   'P 1'
#
loop_
_entity.id
_entity.type
_entity.pdbx_description
1 polymer ?
#
loop_
_entity_poly.entity_id
_entity_poly.type
_entity_poly.pdbx_seq_one_letter_code
_entity_poly.pdbx_strand_id
1 'polypeptide(L)'
;MVDQKDARQLSMFPEVSGAGSIPSISTMPAFDKALGNLIKMSDLGAFIQLNIQGLEKSYSLNLSDYPIPDDFIQLPQNYSPLNVHLFPLRLRNRIKKEIYDIRAFFNRGNSFKTSFGYFLFRSHFSEWKEFIQSHRKILVEYLSEKLGKGKYGQYYLTMLTEGYELIQTVSDITAPWDFKGNILLKDIEAERKSLAEKGTTIQSLKPTEIDFPFQLIVLKTIHIPMVLHQFLHQIQILSVFKSIHLDYLADREINTIEDIRRLIEGL
;
A
#
# COMPACT_ATOMS: atom_id res chain seq x y z
N MET A 1 37.24 -18.59 4.57
CA MET A 1 36.83 -17.99 3.28
C MET A 1 35.46 -17.39 3.49
N VAL A 2 35.34 -16.09 3.22
CA VAL A 2 34.07 -15.36 3.31
C VAL A 2 33.27 -15.73 2.07
N ASP A 3 32.11 -16.37 2.24
CA ASP A 3 31.18 -16.62 1.15
C ASP A 3 30.77 -15.28 0.53
N GLN A 4 31.26 -15.02 -0.68
CA GLN A 4 30.74 -13.96 -1.52
C GLN A 4 29.33 -14.37 -1.94
N LYS A 5 28.32 -13.68 -1.38
CA LYS A 5 26.95 -13.73 -1.88
C LYS A 5 26.97 -13.38 -3.37
N ASP A 6 26.63 -14.36 -4.21
CA ASP A 6 26.51 -14.18 -5.65
C ASP A 6 25.40 -13.16 -5.93
N ALA A 7 25.77 -11.99 -6.49
CA ALA A 7 24.87 -10.87 -6.73
C ALA A 7 23.77 -11.16 -7.75
N ARG A 8 23.77 -12.36 -8.37
CA ARG A 8 22.76 -12.80 -9.34
C ARG A 8 21.67 -13.70 -8.76
N GLN A 9 21.80 -14.15 -7.51
CA GLN A 9 20.72 -14.85 -6.81
C GLN A 9 19.82 -13.85 -6.09
N LEU A 10 18.69 -13.52 -6.73
CA LEU A 10 17.57 -12.88 -6.04
C LEU A 10 17.05 -13.87 -4.99
N SER A 11 17.44 -13.69 -3.73
CA SER A 11 16.81 -14.40 -2.62
C SER A 11 15.32 -14.08 -2.64
N MET A 12 14.47 -15.07 -2.95
CA MET A 12 13.01 -14.92 -2.88
C MET A 12 12.49 -14.76 -1.45
N PHE A 13 13.40 -14.75 -0.45
CA PHE A 13 13.14 -14.49 0.96
C PHE A 13 14.29 -13.73 1.62
N PRO A 14 14.39 -12.40 1.44
CA PRO A 14 15.40 -11.60 2.13
C PRO A 14 15.23 -11.62 3.67
N GLU A 15 14.04 -11.94 4.16
CA GLU A 15 13.69 -11.90 5.60
C GLU A 15 13.93 -13.22 6.35
N VAL A 16 14.26 -14.32 5.67
CA VAL A 16 14.72 -15.59 6.31
C VAL A 16 16.23 -15.53 6.60
N SER A 17 16.82 -14.34 6.52
CA SER A 17 18.24 -14.09 6.83
C SER A 17 18.45 -14.00 8.33
N GLY A 18 18.34 -15.13 9.04
CA GLY A 18 18.57 -15.17 10.48
C GLY A 18 18.92 -16.56 10.99
N ALA A 19 20.21 -16.89 10.94
CA ALA A 19 20.84 -18.01 11.65
C ALA A 19 20.56 -19.45 11.11
N GLY A 20 21.04 -19.74 9.91
CA GLY A 20 21.28 -21.11 9.48
C GLY A 20 21.97 -21.16 8.12
N SER A 21 23.00 -22.00 7.95
CA SER A 21 23.51 -22.30 6.62
C SER A 21 22.39 -22.99 5.84
N ILE A 22 21.91 -22.37 4.77
CA ILE A 22 20.94 -22.99 3.86
C ILE A 22 21.64 -24.22 3.27
N PRO A 23 21.14 -25.45 3.47
CA PRO A 23 21.78 -26.63 2.92
C PRO A 23 21.70 -26.58 1.39
N SER A 24 22.85 -26.53 0.71
CA SER A 24 22.89 -26.51 -0.75
C SER A 24 22.52 -27.89 -1.29
N ILE A 25 21.48 -27.99 -2.11
CA ILE A 25 21.20 -29.21 -2.88
C ILE A 25 22.34 -29.40 -3.88
N SER A 26 23.20 -30.39 -3.64
CA SER A 26 24.37 -30.69 -4.48
C SER A 26 24.22 -31.99 -5.27
N THR A 27 23.11 -32.72 -5.08
CA THR A 27 22.88 -34.03 -5.69
C THR A 27 21.47 -34.16 -6.27
N MET A 28 21.33 -34.92 -7.37
CA MET A 28 20.03 -35.17 -8.01
C MET A 28 19.00 -35.84 -7.06
N PRO A 29 19.37 -36.85 -6.23
CA PRO A 29 18.41 -37.44 -5.28
C PRO A 29 17.90 -36.45 -4.24
N ALA A 30 18.75 -35.53 -3.77
CA ALA A 30 18.32 -34.48 -2.83
C ALA A 30 17.38 -33.47 -3.51
N PHE A 31 17.61 -33.15 -4.79
CA PHE A 31 16.72 -32.33 -5.59
C PHE A 31 15.34 -32.98 -5.77
N ASP A 32 15.30 -34.26 -6.19
CA ASP A 32 14.06 -34.99 -6.40
C ASP A 32 13.23 -35.10 -5.12
N LYS A 33 13.90 -35.32 -3.98
CA LYS A 33 13.26 -35.34 -2.66
C LYS A 33 12.69 -33.97 -2.28
N ALA A 34 13.46 -32.89 -2.45
CA ALA A 34 13.00 -31.53 -2.18
C ALA A 34 11.80 -31.15 -3.06
N LEU A 35 11.84 -31.52 -4.35
CA LEU A 35 10.73 -31.31 -5.28
C LEU A 35 9.49 -32.11 -4.87
N GLY A 36 9.67 -33.38 -4.47
CA GLY A 36 8.58 -34.21 -3.94
C GLY A 36 7.94 -33.58 -2.69
N ASN A 37 8.74 -33.04 -1.77
CA ASN A 37 8.25 -32.31 -0.61
C ASN A 37 7.50 -31.02 -0.98
N LEU A 38 7.96 -30.28 -2.00
CA LEU A 38 7.27 -29.09 -2.50
C LEU A 38 5.89 -29.44 -3.06
N ILE A 39 5.79 -30.53 -3.82
CA ILE A 39 4.52 -31.03 -4.37
C ILE A 39 3.57 -31.41 -3.22
N LYS A 40 4.03 -32.23 -2.27
CA LYS A 40 3.23 -32.62 -1.10
C LYS A 40 2.77 -31.40 -0.30
N MET A 41 3.63 -30.39 -0.12
CA MET A 41 3.27 -29.14 0.55
C MET A 41 2.16 -28.40 -0.20
N SER A 42 2.23 -28.33 -1.54
CA SER A 42 1.20 -27.74 -2.41
C SER A 42 -0.14 -28.50 -2.37
N ASP A 43 -0.10 -29.80 -2.12
CA ASP A 43 -1.30 -30.62 -1.89
C ASP A 43 -1.94 -30.35 -0.52
N LEU A 44 -1.16 -29.89 0.46
CA LEU A 44 -1.66 -29.53 1.79
C LEU A 44 -2.16 -28.07 1.85
N GLY A 45 -1.59 -27.17 1.06
CA GLY A 45 -1.96 -25.77 1.06
C GLY A 45 -0.97 -24.86 0.35
N ALA A 46 -1.05 -23.56 0.64
CA ALA A 46 -0.14 -22.58 0.07
C ALA A 46 0.11 -21.41 1.01
N PHE A 47 1.30 -20.84 0.89
CA PHE A 47 1.61 -19.59 1.55
C PHE A 47 0.94 -18.42 0.83
N ILE A 48 0.16 -17.64 1.58
CA ILE A 48 -0.58 -16.49 1.09
C ILE A 48 -0.14 -15.25 1.86
N GLN A 49 0.33 -14.26 1.10
CA GLN A 49 0.45 -12.88 1.56
C GLN A 49 -0.78 -12.11 1.11
N LEU A 50 -1.55 -11.59 2.08
CA LEU A 50 -2.70 -10.75 1.81
C LEU A 50 -2.24 -9.30 1.58
N ASN A 51 -2.63 -8.73 0.44
CA ASN A 51 -2.32 -7.36 0.08
C ASN A 51 -3.61 -6.62 -0.29
N ILE A 52 -4.06 -5.72 0.58
CA ILE A 52 -5.25 -4.90 0.37
C ILE A 52 -4.80 -3.49 0.02
N GLN A 53 -5.19 -3.01 -1.16
CA GLN A 53 -4.73 -1.75 -1.73
C GLN A 53 -5.89 -0.84 -2.17
N GLY A 54 -5.57 0.43 -2.35
CA GLY A 54 -6.48 1.43 -2.94
C GLY A 54 -7.47 2.09 -1.97
N LEU A 55 -7.57 1.60 -0.73
CA LEU A 55 -8.55 2.10 0.26
C LEU A 55 -8.07 3.33 1.04
N GLU A 56 -6.82 3.33 1.49
CA GLU A 56 -6.26 4.46 2.22
C GLU A 56 -5.64 5.45 1.24
N LYS A 57 -6.17 6.67 1.24
CA LYS A 57 -5.69 7.79 0.43
C LYS A 57 -5.43 8.99 1.33
N SER A 58 -4.20 9.49 1.27
CA SER A 58 -3.72 10.62 2.06
C SER A 58 -2.49 11.22 1.40
N TYR A 59 -2.13 12.41 1.85
CA TYR A 59 -0.84 13.01 1.58
C TYR A 59 -0.30 13.67 2.85
N SER A 60 1.01 13.85 2.89
CA SER A 60 1.68 14.66 3.90
C SER A 60 2.21 15.93 3.26
N LEU A 61 2.14 17.02 4.01
CA LEU A 61 2.64 18.33 3.63
C LEU A 61 3.54 18.85 4.74
N ASN A 62 4.83 18.81 4.49
CA ASN A 62 5.85 19.45 5.30
C ASN A 62 6.47 20.58 4.49
N LEU A 63 6.22 21.83 4.87
CA LEU A 63 6.66 22.99 4.09
C LEU A 63 8.17 23.19 4.13
N SER A 64 8.85 22.66 5.15
CA SER A 64 10.32 22.68 5.21
C SER A 64 11.00 21.79 4.17
N ASP A 65 10.25 20.90 3.50
CA ASP A 65 10.80 20.02 2.47
C ASP A 65 10.97 20.73 1.12
N TYR A 66 10.48 21.96 0.98
CA TYR A 66 10.55 22.74 -0.25
C TYR A 66 11.53 23.91 -0.08
N PRO A 67 12.21 24.32 -1.16
CA PRO A 67 13.12 25.46 -1.15
C PRO A 67 12.36 26.80 -1.15
N ILE A 68 11.35 26.95 -0.29
CA ILE A 68 10.57 28.19 -0.12
C ILE A 68 11.46 29.19 0.62
N PRO A 69 11.63 30.43 0.10
CA PRO A 69 12.35 31.49 0.80
C PRO A 69 11.80 31.75 2.21
N ASP A 70 12.69 31.98 3.17
CA ASP A 70 12.32 32.18 4.58
C ASP A 70 11.43 33.42 4.79
N ASP A 71 11.53 34.41 3.91
CA ASP A 71 10.69 35.60 3.93
C ASP A 71 9.26 35.30 3.44
N PHE A 72 9.03 34.26 2.64
CA PHE A 72 7.70 33.95 2.09
C PHE A 72 6.77 33.24 3.07
N ILE A 73 7.28 32.62 4.13
CA ILE A 73 6.47 31.86 5.10
C ILE A 73 6.87 32.15 6.55
N GLN A 74 5.85 32.27 7.41
CA GLN A 74 6.00 32.41 8.86
C GLN A 74 5.55 31.12 9.54
N LEU A 75 6.45 30.15 9.64
CA LEU A 75 6.16 28.91 10.36
C LEU A 75 6.22 29.11 11.88
N PRO A 76 5.26 28.56 12.65
CA PRO A 76 5.34 28.60 14.10
C PRO A 76 6.51 27.77 14.63
N GLN A 77 7.06 28.11 15.79
CA GLN A 77 8.22 27.40 16.37
C GLN A 77 7.99 25.90 16.58
N ASN A 78 6.73 25.50 16.79
CA ASN A 78 6.31 24.11 16.97
C ASN A 78 5.65 23.52 15.71
N TYR A 79 6.03 24.00 14.53
CA TYR A 79 5.50 23.49 13.26
C TYR A 79 5.68 21.98 13.14
N SER A 80 4.59 21.31 12.74
CA SER A 80 4.57 19.87 12.48
C SER A 80 3.98 19.61 11.09
N PRO A 81 4.49 18.61 10.36
CA PRO A 81 3.92 18.22 9.08
C PRO A 81 2.42 17.93 9.17
N LEU A 82 1.67 18.45 8.20
CA LEU A 82 0.24 18.19 8.07
C LEU A 82 0.04 16.83 7.39
N ASN A 83 -0.82 15.99 7.95
CA ASN A 83 -1.23 14.72 7.34
C ASN A 83 -2.72 14.78 7.05
N VAL A 84 -3.08 14.86 5.78
CA VAL A 84 -4.47 14.99 5.35
C VAL A 84 -4.95 13.68 4.76
N HIS A 85 -6.14 13.25 5.16
CA HIS A 85 -6.75 12.03 4.67
C HIS A 85 -7.99 12.34 3.84
N LEU A 86 -8.19 11.58 2.75
CA LEU A 86 -9.35 11.74 1.88
C LEU A 86 -10.67 11.60 2.62
N PHE A 87 -10.74 10.70 3.60
CA PHE A 87 -11.98 10.40 4.33
C PHE A 87 -11.91 10.78 5.81
N PRO A 88 -13.05 11.21 6.38
CA PRO A 88 -13.14 11.47 7.81
C PRO A 88 -12.89 10.20 8.62
N LEU A 89 -12.46 10.38 9.87
CA LEU A 89 -12.05 9.28 10.76
C LEU A 89 -13.12 8.17 10.88
N ARG A 90 -14.41 8.52 10.97
CA ARG A 90 -15.50 7.54 11.07
C ARG A 90 -15.55 6.58 9.87
N LEU A 91 -15.40 7.11 8.66
CA LEU A 91 -15.41 6.29 7.44
C LEU A 91 -14.14 5.44 7.35
N ARG A 92 -12.97 6.01 7.69
CA ARG A 92 -11.71 5.26 7.76
C ARG A 92 -11.78 4.11 8.76
N ASN A 93 -12.35 4.33 9.94
CA ASN A 93 -12.53 3.27 10.94
C ASN A 93 -13.44 2.16 10.44
N ARG A 94 -14.50 2.48 9.70
CA ARG A 94 -15.36 1.47 9.08
C ARG A 94 -14.59 0.66 8.04
N ILE A 95 -13.83 1.30 7.15
CA ILE A 95 -12.99 0.62 6.16
C ILE A 95 -11.97 -0.29 6.85
N LYS A 96 -11.31 0.19 7.92
CA LYS A 96 -10.38 -0.62 8.72
C LYS A 96 -11.03 -1.84 9.33
N LYS A 97 -12.29 -1.73 9.77
CA LYS A 97 -13.05 -2.89 10.26
C LYS A 97 -13.26 -3.93 9.15
N GLU A 98 -13.64 -3.52 7.94
CA GLU A 98 -13.78 -4.45 6.80
C GLU A 98 -12.44 -5.13 6.46
N ILE A 99 -11.33 -4.39 6.51
CA ILE A 99 -9.97 -4.96 6.34
C ILE A 99 -9.67 -6.01 7.42
N TYR A 100 -10.06 -5.75 8.66
CA TYR A 100 -9.90 -6.69 9.77
C TYR A 100 -10.76 -7.94 9.56
N ASP A 101 -12.01 -7.78 9.15
CA ASP A 101 -12.93 -8.89 8.88
C ASP A 101 -12.41 -9.77 7.73
N ILE A 102 -11.81 -9.17 6.69
CA ILE A 102 -11.14 -9.93 5.62
C ILE A 102 -9.95 -10.74 6.15
N ARG A 103 -9.14 -10.15 7.04
CA ARG A 103 -8.01 -10.84 7.68
C ARG A 103 -8.48 -11.95 8.62
N ALA A 104 -9.63 -11.79 9.26
CA ALA A 104 -10.22 -12.75 10.18
C ALA A 104 -10.67 -14.05 9.50
N PHE A 105 -10.78 -14.06 8.16
CA PHE A 105 -10.91 -15.31 7.41
C PHE A 105 -9.81 -16.30 7.81
N PHE A 106 -8.56 -15.84 7.91
CA PHE A 106 -7.43 -16.68 8.31
C PHE A 106 -7.46 -16.93 9.82
N ASN A 107 -7.98 -18.10 10.19
CA ASN A 107 -8.10 -18.55 11.58
C ASN A 107 -7.50 -19.95 11.75
N ARG A 108 -7.47 -20.46 12.99
CA ARG A 108 -6.85 -21.75 13.33
C ARG A 108 -7.46 -22.95 12.61
N GLY A 109 -8.71 -22.84 12.15
CA GLY A 109 -9.42 -23.93 11.47
C GLY A 109 -9.02 -24.08 10.00
N ASN A 110 -8.63 -23.00 9.33
CA ASN A 110 -8.35 -22.99 7.89
C ASN A 110 -6.92 -22.58 7.52
N SER A 111 -6.14 -22.09 8.48
CA SER A 111 -4.80 -21.60 8.23
C SER A 111 -3.93 -21.59 9.50
N PHE A 112 -2.66 -21.23 9.33
CA PHE A 112 -1.82 -20.79 10.44
C PHE A 112 -0.94 -19.61 9.99
N LYS A 113 -0.48 -18.81 10.95
CA LYS A 113 0.30 -17.60 10.69
C LYS A 113 1.73 -17.93 10.32
N THR A 114 2.30 -17.19 9.38
CA THR A 114 3.73 -17.25 9.00
C THR A 114 4.38 -15.87 9.17
N SER A 115 5.70 -15.78 9.03
CA SER A 115 6.44 -14.51 9.13
C SER A 115 5.96 -13.44 8.16
N PHE A 116 5.43 -13.83 6.99
CA PHE A 116 5.03 -12.91 5.92
C PHE A 116 3.53 -12.99 5.55
N GLY A 117 2.72 -13.72 6.32
CA GLY A 117 1.29 -13.87 6.07
C GLY A 117 0.70 -15.11 6.72
N TYR A 118 0.16 -16.00 5.90
CA TYR A 118 -0.54 -17.20 6.32
C TYR A 118 -0.20 -18.39 5.44
N PHE A 119 -0.29 -19.60 5.98
CA PHE A 119 -0.40 -20.82 5.19
C PHE A 119 -1.87 -21.23 5.18
N LEU A 120 -2.53 -21.14 4.03
CA LEU A 120 -3.94 -21.52 3.84
C LEU A 120 -4.02 -23.00 3.46
N PHE A 121 -4.91 -23.75 4.10
CA PHE A 121 -5.13 -25.15 3.77
C PHE A 121 -5.83 -25.28 2.42
N ARG A 122 -5.41 -26.27 1.61
CA ARG A 122 -5.92 -26.49 0.26
C ARG A 122 -7.43 -26.65 0.21
N SER A 123 -8.02 -27.28 1.23
CA SER A 123 -9.47 -27.48 1.36
C SER A 123 -10.28 -26.18 1.37
N HIS A 124 -9.66 -25.04 1.69
CA HIS A 124 -10.33 -23.75 1.83
C HIS A 124 -10.01 -22.78 0.69
N PHE A 125 -9.36 -23.22 -0.39
CA PHE A 125 -8.99 -22.34 -1.51
C PHE A 125 -10.21 -21.78 -2.25
N SER A 126 -11.21 -22.63 -2.51
CA SER A 126 -12.45 -22.19 -3.16
C SER A 126 -13.22 -21.21 -2.29
N GLU A 127 -13.35 -21.52 -1.00
CA GLU A 127 -13.99 -20.65 -0.01
C GLU A 127 -13.29 -19.29 0.07
N TRP A 128 -11.96 -19.28 0.13
CA TRP A 128 -11.18 -18.04 0.13
C TRP A 128 -11.44 -17.19 -1.12
N LYS A 129 -11.46 -17.83 -2.31
CA LYS A 129 -11.70 -17.15 -3.58
C LYS A 129 -13.11 -16.53 -3.63
N GLU A 130 -14.13 -17.24 -3.18
CA GLU A 130 -15.50 -16.73 -3.11
C GLU A 130 -15.62 -15.63 -2.06
N PHE A 131 -14.99 -15.81 -0.90
CA PHE A 131 -14.97 -14.85 0.19
C PHE A 131 -14.40 -13.49 -0.25
N ILE A 132 -13.22 -13.46 -0.88
CA ILE A 132 -12.63 -12.18 -1.33
C ILE A 132 -13.46 -11.50 -2.41
N GLN A 133 -14.09 -12.26 -3.32
CA GLN A 133 -14.94 -11.70 -4.36
C GLN A 133 -16.21 -11.07 -3.77
N SER A 134 -16.84 -11.78 -2.83
CA SER A 134 -18.01 -11.30 -2.10
C SER A 134 -17.68 -10.04 -1.27
N HIS A 135 -16.63 -10.08 -0.46
CA HIS A 135 -16.24 -8.94 0.37
C HIS A 135 -15.81 -7.73 -0.46
N ARG A 136 -15.12 -7.93 -1.58
CA ARG A 136 -14.82 -6.82 -2.51
C ARG A 136 -16.09 -6.18 -3.04
N LYS A 137 -17.08 -6.99 -3.45
CA LYS A 137 -18.36 -6.49 -3.96
C LYS A 137 -19.12 -5.70 -2.89
N ILE A 138 -19.26 -6.25 -1.68
CA ILE A 138 -19.91 -5.60 -0.54
C ILE A 138 -19.24 -4.25 -0.23
N LEU A 139 -17.90 -4.22 -0.19
CA LEU A 139 -17.13 -3.01 0.09
C LEU A 139 -17.34 -1.94 -0.99
N VAL A 140 -17.30 -2.33 -2.27
CA VAL A 140 -17.52 -1.41 -3.39
C VAL A 140 -18.95 -0.87 -3.39
N GLU A 141 -19.95 -1.70 -3.14
CA GLU A 141 -21.36 -1.30 -3.05
C GLU A 141 -21.58 -0.31 -1.89
N TYR A 142 -21.07 -0.64 -0.70
CA TYR A 142 -21.12 0.25 0.47
C TYR A 142 -20.49 1.62 0.18
N LEU A 143 -19.29 1.64 -0.40
CA LEU A 143 -18.59 2.88 -0.72
C LEU A 143 -19.31 3.66 -1.82
N SER A 144 -19.85 2.98 -2.84
CA SER A 144 -20.65 3.61 -3.89
C SER A 144 -21.88 4.33 -3.31
N GLU A 145 -22.62 3.67 -2.42
CA GLU A 145 -23.79 4.25 -1.76
C GLU A 145 -23.41 5.43 -0.85
N LYS A 146 -22.35 5.29 -0.04
CA LYS A 146 -21.94 6.32 0.91
C LYS A 146 -21.29 7.54 0.25
N LEU A 147 -20.53 7.33 -0.82
CA LEU A 147 -19.71 8.35 -1.47
C LEU A 147 -20.32 8.87 -2.79
N GLY A 148 -21.43 8.28 -3.23
CA GLY A 148 -22.17 8.72 -4.40
C GLY A 148 -22.77 10.13 -4.26
N LYS A 149 -23.46 10.58 -5.32
CA LYS A 149 -24.14 11.89 -5.38
C LYS A 149 -23.23 13.08 -5.03
N GLY A 150 -21.97 13.04 -5.48
CA GLY A 150 -21.01 14.13 -5.32
C GLY A 150 -20.25 14.17 -3.98
N LYS A 151 -20.60 13.33 -2.99
CA LYS A 151 -19.92 13.31 -1.67
C LYS A 151 -18.43 13.00 -1.77
N TYR A 152 -18.05 12.08 -2.66
CA TYR A 152 -16.64 11.80 -2.94
C TYR A 152 -15.88 13.07 -3.36
N GLY A 153 -16.45 13.83 -4.30
CA GLY A 153 -15.85 15.06 -4.80
C GLY A 153 -15.72 16.12 -3.72
N GLN A 154 -16.70 16.22 -2.82
CA GLN A 154 -16.63 17.09 -1.65
C GLN A 154 -15.48 16.69 -0.72
N TYR A 155 -15.34 15.41 -0.40
CA TYR A 155 -14.21 14.92 0.42
C TYR A 155 -12.86 15.19 -0.24
N TYR A 156 -12.76 14.98 -1.55
CA TYR A 156 -11.55 15.30 -2.31
C TYR A 156 -11.22 16.80 -2.22
N LEU A 157 -12.22 17.68 -2.45
CA LEU A 157 -12.04 19.13 -2.33
C LEU A 157 -11.62 19.53 -0.91
N THR A 158 -12.31 19.05 0.12
CA THR A 158 -11.94 19.35 1.52
C THR A 158 -10.51 18.97 1.82
N MET A 159 -10.09 17.76 1.43
CA MET A 159 -8.73 17.28 1.64
C MET A 159 -7.69 18.14 0.91
N LEU A 160 -8.01 18.61 -0.29
CA LEU A 160 -7.13 19.50 -1.06
C LEU A 160 -7.04 20.89 -0.43
N THR A 161 -8.20 21.46 -0.10
CA THR A 161 -8.33 22.79 0.51
C THR A 161 -7.62 22.87 1.86
N GLU A 162 -7.66 21.82 2.69
CA GLU A 162 -6.99 21.81 4.00
C GLU A 162 -5.47 22.06 3.89
N GLY A 163 -4.80 21.46 2.89
CA GLY A 163 -3.38 21.72 2.66
C GLY A 163 -3.12 23.10 2.03
N TYR A 164 -4.05 23.57 1.19
CA TYR A 164 -3.96 24.89 0.57
C TYR A 164 -4.12 26.03 1.60
N GLU A 165 -5.09 25.89 2.50
CA GLU A 165 -5.35 26.81 3.60
C GLU A 165 -4.19 26.85 4.60
N LEU A 166 -3.47 25.73 4.82
CA LEU A 166 -2.25 25.75 5.61
C LEU A 166 -1.22 26.70 5.01
N ILE A 167 -0.96 26.60 3.70
CA ILE A 167 0.01 27.47 3.01
C ILE A 167 -0.45 28.93 3.10
N GLN A 168 -1.74 29.19 2.91
CA GLN A 168 -2.32 30.53 3.03
C GLN A 168 -2.20 31.11 4.45
N THR A 169 -2.35 30.28 5.47
CA THR A 169 -2.30 30.73 6.87
C THR A 169 -0.89 31.13 7.29
N VAL A 170 0.12 30.46 6.73
CA VAL A 170 1.53 30.72 7.06
C VAL A 170 2.23 31.62 6.05
N SER A 171 1.56 32.04 4.96
CA SER A 171 2.19 32.89 3.95
C SER A 171 2.40 34.31 4.49
N ASP A 172 3.58 34.85 4.23
CA ASP A 172 3.92 36.24 4.49
C ASP A 172 3.43 37.16 3.36
N ILE A 173 3.32 38.46 3.63
CA ILE A 173 2.94 39.47 2.63
C ILE A 173 3.99 39.63 1.51
N THR A 174 5.24 39.23 1.73
CA THR A 174 6.30 39.25 0.71
C THR A 174 6.17 38.12 -0.31
N ALA A 175 5.40 37.07 -0.02
CA ALA A 175 5.22 35.96 -0.94
C ALA A 175 4.44 36.42 -2.19
N PRO A 176 4.85 36.06 -3.42
CA PRO A 176 4.19 36.48 -4.65
C PRO A 176 2.93 35.66 -4.95
N TRP A 177 2.38 34.94 -3.98
CA TRP A 177 1.33 33.94 -4.19
C TRP A 177 -0.07 34.54 -4.23
N ASP A 178 -0.90 34.03 -5.14
CA ASP A 178 -2.32 34.37 -5.18
C ASP A 178 -3.18 33.20 -4.70
N PHE A 179 -4.09 33.49 -3.78
CA PHE A 179 -4.95 32.49 -3.16
C PHE A 179 -6.37 32.53 -3.72
N LYS A 180 -6.74 31.47 -4.43
CA LYS A 180 -8.09 31.31 -4.99
C LYS A 180 -9.09 31.05 -3.87
N GLY A 181 -10.09 31.93 -3.73
CA GLY A 181 -11.09 31.81 -2.67
C GLY A 181 -12.08 30.63 -2.80
N ASN A 182 -12.34 30.13 -4.01
CA ASN A 182 -13.23 28.98 -4.21
C ASN A 182 -12.65 28.02 -5.25
N ILE A 183 -11.97 26.97 -4.79
CA ILE A 183 -11.38 25.94 -5.66
C ILE A 183 -12.47 24.94 -6.06
N LEU A 184 -12.65 24.76 -7.37
CA LEU A 184 -13.56 23.78 -7.93
C LEU A 184 -12.79 22.58 -8.49
N LEU A 185 -13.47 21.42 -8.61
CA LEU A 185 -12.86 20.21 -9.18
C LEU A 185 -12.33 20.44 -10.61
N LYS A 186 -13.03 21.24 -11.41
CA LYS A 186 -12.59 21.57 -12.78
C LYS A 186 -11.27 22.36 -12.80
N ASP A 187 -11.00 23.16 -11.77
CA ASP A 187 -9.78 23.97 -11.69
C ASP A 187 -8.58 23.06 -11.41
N ILE A 188 -8.76 22.09 -10.51
CA ILE A 188 -7.77 21.06 -10.20
C ILE A 188 -7.51 20.16 -11.42
N GLU A 189 -8.57 19.79 -12.15
CA GLU A 189 -8.45 18.95 -13.35
C GLU A 189 -7.67 19.68 -14.46
N ALA A 190 -7.99 20.95 -14.71
CA ALA A 190 -7.28 21.79 -15.67
C ALA A 190 -5.80 21.94 -15.29
N GLU A 191 -5.51 22.17 -14.00
CA GLU A 191 -4.13 22.30 -13.53
C GLU A 191 -3.36 20.99 -13.64
N ARG A 192 -3.96 19.84 -13.26
CA ARG A 192 -3.33 18.52 -13.46
C ARG A 192 -2.95 18.28 -14.91
N LYS A 193 -3.81 18.65 -15.85
CA LYS A 193 -3.56 18.53 -17.29
C LYS A 193 -2.41 19.43 -17.72
N SER A 194 -2.44 20.71 -17.34
CA SER A 194 -1.38 21.69 -17.60
C SER A 194 -0.01 21.23 -17.09
N LEU A 195 0.05 20.74 -15.85
CA LEU A 195 1.27 20.24 -15.22
C LEU A 195 1.81 18.98 -15.92
N ALA A 196 0.92 18.06 -16.32
CA ALA A 196 1.30 16.86 -17.06
C ALA A 196 1.86 17.19 -18.45
N GLU A 197 1.23 18.12 -19.17
CA GLU A 197 1.70 18.59 -20.49
C GLU A 197 3.07 19.26 -20.42
N LYS A 198 3.36 19.99 -19.33
CA LYS A 198 4.64 20.63 -19.07
C LYS A 198 5.71 19.69 -18.49
N GLY A 199 5.33 18.49 -18.06
CA GLY A 199 6.21 17.58 -17.32
C GLY A 199 6.64 18.14 -15.95
N THR A 200 5.84 19.02 -15.36
CA THR A 200 6.16 19.66 -14.08
C THR A 200 6.06 18.65 -12.93
N THR A 201 7.11 18.63 -12.11
CA THR A 201 7.16 17.84 -10.88
C THR A 201 7.26 18.77 -9.67
N ILE A 202 7.08 18.22 -8.46
CA ILE A 202 7.23 18.97 -7.22
C ILE A 202 8.63 19.61 -7.12
N GLN A 203 9.66 18.92 -7.61
CA GLN A 203 11.06 19.38 -7.55
C GLN A 203 11.34 20.52 -8.53
N SER A 204 10.58 20.62 -9.62
CA SER A 204 10.73 21.68 -10.62
C SER A 204 9.85 22.90 -10.35
N LEU A 205 8.99 22.85 -9.32
CA LEU A 205 8.17 24.00 -8.93
C LEU A 205 9.06 25.14 -8.41
N LYS A 206 8.73 26.36 -8.81
CA LYS A 206 9.42 27.56 -8.35
C LYS A 206 8.58 28.28 -7.31
N PRO A 207 9.03 28.40 -6.06
CA PRO A 207 8.31 29.14 -5.01
C PRO A 207 8.06 30.62 -5.32
N THR A 208 8.76 31.19 -6.30
CA THR A 208 8.56 32.57 -6.76
C THR A 208 7.39 32.74 -7.72
N GLU A 209 6.77 31.66 -8.20
CA GLU A 209 5.63 31.72 -9.11
C GLU A 209 4.31 31.90 -8.34
N ILE A 210 3.40 32.69 -8.91
CA ILE A 210 2.12 33.08 -8.29
C ILE A 210 1.27 31.84 -7.95
N ASP A 211 1.25 30.86 -8.84
CA ASP A 211 0.45 29.63 -8.71
C ASP A 211 1.12 28.53 -7.86
N PHE A 212 2.31 28.79 -7.31
CA PHE A 212 3.11 27.78 -6.60
C PHE A 212 2.31 27.00 -5.54
N PRO A 213 1.56 27.64 -4.61
CA PRO A 213 0.82 26.90 -3.60
C PRO A 213 -0.22 25.95 -4.19
N PHE A 214 -0.93 26.40 -5.23
CA PHE A 214 -1.98 25.59 -5.85
C PHE A 214 -1.37 24.40 -6.59
N GLN A 215 -0.32 24.64 -7.39
CA GLN A 215 0.38 23.58 -8.12
C GLN A 215 1.03 22.56 -7.19
N LEU A 216 1.61 23.00 -6.06
CA LEU A 216 2.18 22.12 -5.06
C LEU A 216 1.14 21.14 -4.52
N ILE A 217 -0.02 21.64 -4.11
CA ILE A 217 -1.10 20.80 -3.57
C ILE A 217 -1.70 19.89 -4.65
N VAL A 218 -1.88 20.39 -5.88
CA VAL A 218 -2.36 19.59 -7.02
C VAL A 218 -1.42 18.42 -7.29
N LEU A 219 -0.10 18.66 -7.30
CA LEU A 219 0.91 17.60 -7.47
C LEU A 219 0.94 16.63 -6.28
N LYS A 220 0.81 17.14 -5.05
CA LYS A 220 0.74 16.29 -3.84
C LYS A 220 -0.46 15.37 -3.80
N THR A 221 -1.52 15.70 -4.50
CA THR A 221 -2.75 14.90 -4.53
C THR A 221 -2.90 14.07 -5.80
N ILE A 222 -1.95 14.12 -6.75
CA ILE A 222 -2.10 13.55 -8.10
C ILE A 222 -2.38 12.04 -8.11
N HIS A 223 -1.85 11.29 -7.13
CA HIS A 223 -2.07 9.84 -6.95
C HIS A 223 -3.45 9.48 -6.40
N ILE A 224 -4.23 10.49 -5.99
CA ILE A 224 -5.59 10.34 -5.47
C ILE A 224 -6.57 10.62 -6.61
N PRO A 225 -7.46 9.67 -6.97
CA PRO A 225 -8.46 9.89 -8.00
C PRO A 225 -9.42 11.02 -7.64
N MET A 226 -9.82 11.83 -8.62
CA MET A 226 -10.77 12.93 -8.39
C MET A 226 -12.23 12.49 -8.46
N VAL A 227 -12.48 11.30 -9.03
CA VAL A 227 -13.83 10.77 -9.24
C VAL A 227 -14.00 9.40 -8.61
N LEU A 228 -15.20 9.16 -8.09
CA LEU A 228 -15.52 7.96 -7.31
C LEU A 228 -15.26 6.65 -8.08
N HIS A 229 -15.66 6.57 -9.35
CA HIS A 229 -15.52 5.33 -10.11
C HIS A 229 -14.04 4.91 -10.28
N GLN A 230 -13.14 5.88 -10.47
CA GLN A 230 -11.70 5.62 -10.54
C GLN A 230 -11.15 5.16 -9.18
N PHE A 231 -11.60 5.79 -8.09
CA PHE A 231 -11.26 5.36 -6.73
C PHE A 231 -11.69 3.92 -6.46
N LEU A 232 -12.95 3.58 -6.76
CA LEU A 232 -13.48 2.22 -6.57
C LEU A 232 -12.74 1.18 -7.41
N HIS A 233 -12.33 1.53 -8.64
CA HIS A 233 -11.56 0.64 -9.51
C HIS A 233 -10.15 0.32 -8.96
N GLN A 234 -9.57 1.22 -8.16
CA GLN A 234 -8.28 1.00 -7.51
C GLN A 234 -8.37 0.08 -6.29
N ILE A 235 -9.56 -0.24 -5.79
CA ILE A 235 -9.73 -1.13 -4.63
C ILE A 235 -9.44 -2.58 -5.05
N GLN A 236 -8.38 -3.13 -4.47
CA GLN A 236 -7.92 -4.48 -4.73
C GLN A 236 -7.69 -5.24 -3.43
N ILE A 237 -8.19 -6.47 -3.38
CA ILE A 237 -7.90 -7.45 -2.34
C ILE A 237 -7.15 -8.57 -3.05
N LEU A 238 -5.83 -8.55 -2.96
CA LEU A 238 -4.94 -9.46 -3.66
C LEU A 238 -4.41 -10.52 -2.70
N SER A 239 -4.30 -11.74 -3.22
CA SER A 239 -3.61 -12.85 -2.56
C SER A 239 -2.39 -13.20 -3.39
N VAL A 240 -1.21 -13.00 -2.83
CA VAL A 240 0.04 -13.38 -3.48
C VAL A 240 0.48 -14.72 -2.93
N PHE A 241 0.56 -15.72 -3.81
CA PHE A 241 1.13 -17.01 -3.48
C PHE A 241 2.65 -16.88 -3.37
N LYS A 242 3.19 -17.34 -2.24
CA LYS A 242 4.64 -17.43 -2.02
C LYS A 242 5.04 -18.90 -2.11
N SER A 243 6.21 -19.17 -2.69
CA SER A 243 6.79 -20.51 -2.78
C SER A 243 8.07 -20.54 -1.97
N ILE A 244 8.36 -21.63 -1.27
CA ILE A 244 9.59 -21.81 -0.50
C ILE A 244 10.77 -22.19 -1.41
N HIS A 245 11.99 -21.81 -1.03
CA HIS A 245 13.20 -22.28 -1.72
C HIS A 245 13.39 -23.79 -1.48
N LEU A 246 13.72 -24.55 -2.53
CA LEU A 246 13.82 -26.02 -2.47
C LEU A 246 14.86 -26.50 -1.47
N ASP A 247 15.95 -25.77 -1.28
CA ASP A 247 17.00 -26.12 -0.31
C ASP A 247 16.46 -26.32 1.12
N TYR A 248 15.45 -25.55 1.55
CA TYR A 248 14.82 -25.73 2.86
C TYR A 248 14.07 -27.07 3.00
N LEU A 249 13.81 -27.76 1.89
CA LEU A 249 13.08 -29.02 1.82
C LEU A 249 13.98 -30.25 1.58
N ALA A 250 15.28 -30.07 1.33
CA ALA A 250 16.20 -31.15 0.96
C ALA A 250 16.31 -32.24 2.05
N ASP A 251 16.49 -31.82 3.30
CA ASP A 251 16.69 -32.72 4.45
C ASP A 251 15.41 -32.95 5.26
N ARG A 252 14.26 -32.53 4.73
CA ARG A 252 12.97 -32.62 5.42
C ARG A 252 12.10 -33.75 4.86
N GLU A 253 11.06 -34.07 5.59
CA GLU A 253 9.97 -34.92 5.11
C GLU A 253 8.66 -34.20 5.39
N ILE A 254 7.88 -33.94 4.35
CA ILE A 254 6.59 -33.25 4.46
C ILE A 254 5.48 -34.23 4.12
N ASN A 255 4.67 -34.61 5.11
CA ASN A 255 3.50 -35.46 4.89
C ASN A 255 2.21 -34.84 5.46
N THR A 256 2.35 -33.95 6.45
CA THR A 256 1.22 -33.35 7.17
C THR A 256 1.38 -31.83 7.31
N ILE A 257 0.28 -31.15 7.67
CA ILE A 257 0.29 -29.72 8.01
C ILE A 257 1.23 -29.43 9.18
N GLU A 258 1.36 -30.35 10.13
CA GLU A 258 2.21 -30.17 11.31
C GLU A 258 3.70 -30.18 10.94
N ASP A 259 4.09 -30.96 9.93
CA ASP A 259 5.46 -30.94 9.40
C ASP A 259 5.82 -29.58 8.79
N ILE A 260 4.84 -28.95 8.11
CA ILE A 260 5.00 -27.60 7.55
C ILE A 260 5.10 -26.55 8.66
N ARG A 261 4.31 -26.68 9.74
CA ARG A 261 4.41 -25.77 10.89
C ARG A 261 5.79 -25.83 11.54
N ARG A 262 6.28 -27.05 11.83
CA ARG A 262 7.62 -27.26 12.40
C ARG A 262 8.72 -26.74 11.49
N LEU A 263 8.55 -26.89 10.16
CA LEU A 263 9.46 -26.31 9.19
C LEU A 263 9.55 -24.79 9.39
N ILE A 264 8.41 -24.10 9.52
CA ILE A 264 8.36 -22.63 9.65
C ILE A 264 8.83 -22.15 11.03
N GLU A 265 8.54 -22.90 12.09
CA GLU A 265 9.05 -22.59 13.43
C GLU A 265 10.57 -22.78 13.55
N GLY A 266 11.15 -23.65 12.71
CA GLY A 266 12.58 -23.89 12.63
C GLY A 266 13.32 -23.05 11.58
N LEU A 267 12.64 -22.12 10.90
CA LEU A 267 13.18 -21.15 9.94
C LEU A 267 13.27 -19.76 10.59
#